data_AF-A0A9X8VKW0-F1
#
_entry.id   AF-A0A9X8VKW0-F1
#
_cell.length_a   1.000
_cell.length_b   1.000
_cell.length_c   1.000
_cell.angle_alpha   90.00
_cell.angle_beta   90.00
_cell.angle_gamma   90.00
#
_symmetry.space_group_name_H-M   'P 1'
#
loop_
_entity.id
_entity.type
_entity.pdbx_description
1 polymer ?
#
loop_
_entity_poly.entity_id
_entity_poly.type
_entity_poly.pdbx_seq_one_letter_code
_entity_poly.pdbx_strand_id
1 'polypeptide(L)'
;MYQPVALFIGLRYMRGRASDRFGRFVSWLSTIGITLGVMALVTVLSVMNGFEKDLENNILGLMPQALVTSPQGSVNPQQLPASEVQKLQGVTRVAPLTTGD
;
A
#
# COMPACT_ATOMS: atom_id res chain seq x y z
N MET A 1 1.97 33.68 -18.13
CA MET A 1 2.23 33.08 -16.81
C MET A 1 0.97 33.26 -15.96
N TYR A 2 -0.01 32.37 -16.12
CA TYR A 2 -1.35 32.54 -15.56
C TYR A 2 -1.38 32.03 -14.12
N GLN A 3 -0.97 32.88 -13.18
CA GLN A 3 -1.27 32.65 -11.77
C GLN A 3 -2.79 32.73 -11.57
N PRO A 4 -3.36 31.93 -10.65
CA PRO A 4 -4.72 31.43 -10.77
C PRO A 4 -5.71 32.49 -10.31
N VAL A 5 -6.13 33.33 -11.26
CA VAL A 5 -7.20 34.32 -11.05
C VAL A 5 -8.45 33.62 -10.47
N ALA A 6 -8.75 32.40 -10.91
CA ALA A 6 -9.83 31.57 -10.38
C ALA A 6 -9.64 31.19 -8.90
N LEU A 7 -8.45 30.77 -8.48
CA LEU A 7 -8.17 30.44 -7.08
C LEU A 7 -8.22 31.70 -6.20
N PHE A 8 -7.69 32.83 -6.69
CA PHE A 8 -7.75 34.10 -5.98
C PHE A 8 -9.19 34.61 -5.81
N ILE A 9 -10.02 34.51 -6.86
CA ILE A 9 -11.45 34.86 -6.81
C ILE A 9 -12.20 33.90 -5.88
N GLY A 10 -11.96 32.60 -5.98
CA GLY A 10 -12.58 31.59 -5.13
C GLY A 10 -12.25 31.80 -3.66
N LEU A 11 -10.97 31.97 -3.32
CA LEU A 11 -10.53 32.20 -1.94
C LEU A 11 -11.04 33.54 -1.39
N ARG A 12 -11.12 34.58 -2.22
CA ARG A 12 -11.70 35.88 -1.85
C ARG A 12 -13.20 35.77 -1.54
N TYR A 13 -13.95 34.98 -2.31
CA TYR A 13 -15.38 34.73 -2.05
C TYR A 13 -15.58 33.87 -0.81
N MET A 14 -14.73 32.86 -0.60
CA MET A 14 -14.73 32.03 0.60
C MET A 14 -14.40 32.85 1.87
N ARG A 15 -13.55 33.87 1.74
CA ARG A 15 -13.05 34.72 2.85
C ARG A 15 -13.83 36.05 3.02
N GLY A 16 -14.65 36.48 2.06
CA GLY A 16 -15.09 37.88 1.98
C GLY A 16 -16.54 38.12 1.54
N ARG A 17 -17.26 38.87 2.41
CA ARG A 17 -18.55 39.58 2.20
C ARG A 17 -19.78 38.75 1.84
N ALA A 18 -20.24 37.92 2.77
CA ALA A 18 -21.68 37.89 3.05
C ALA A 18 -21.93 38.96 4.12
N SER A 19 -22.84 39.91 3.88
CA SER A 19 -23.28 40.85 4.92
C SER A 19 -23.89 40.14 6.14
N ASP A 20 -24.22 38.85 6.00
CA ASP A 20 -24.70 37.99 7.07
C ASP A 20 -23.61 37.13 7.73
N ARG A 21 -23.50 37.30 9.04
CA ARG A 21 -22.70 36.44 9.94
C ARG A 21 -23.09 34.95 9.82
N PHE A 22 -24.36 34.69 9.52
CA PHE A 22 -24.92 33.33 9.39
C PHE A 22 -24.36 32.58 8.17
N GLY A 23 -24.29 33.21 6.99
CA GLY A 23 -23.76 32.57 5.79
C GLY A 23 -22.27 32.18 5.93
N ARG A 24 -21.48 32.99 6.63
CA ARG A 24 -20.08 32.68 6.95
C ARG A 24 -19.94 31.46 7.86
N PHE A 25 -20.83 31.31 8.85
CA PHE A 25 -20.81 30.15 9.74
C PHE A 25 -21.10 28.85 8.98
N VAL A 26 -22.12 28.83 8.14
CA VAL A 26 -22.49 27.66 7.34
C VAL A 26 -21.38 27.28 6.35
N SER A 27 -20.77 28.27 5.68
CA SER A 27 -19.67 28.00 4.75
C SER A 27 -18.47 27.37 5.46
N TRP A 28 -18.09 27.85 6.64
CA TRP A 28 -17.00 27.25 7.42
C TRP A 28 -17.32 25.84 7.91
N LEU A 29 -18.55 25.62 8.40
CA LEU A 29 -19.00 24.31 8.85
C LEU A 29 -18.98 23.29 7.71
N SER A 30 -19.44 23.68 6.53
CA SER A 30 -19.44 22.84 5.33
C SER A 30 -18.02 22.48 4.89
N THR A 31 -17.12 23.47 4.81
CA THR A 31 -15.71 23.21 4.45
C THR A 31 -15.05 22.23 5.43
N ILE A 32 -15.21 22.43 6.75
CA ILE A 32 -14.65 21.53 7.76
C ILE A 32 -15.25 20.13 7.63
N GLY A 33 -16.57 20.00 7.47
CA GLY A 33 -17.23 18.71 7.34
C GLY A 33 -16.75 17.92 6.11
N ILE A 34 -16.65 18.57 4.96
CA ILE A 34 -16.15 17.95 3.72
C ILE A 34 -14.67 17.55 3.89
N THR A 35 -13.84 18.43 4.44
CA THR A 35 -12.42 18.13 4.66
C THR A 35 -12.25 16.93 5.60
N LEU A 36 -12.96 16.89 6.73
CA LEU A 36 -12.91 15.76 7.66
C LEU A 36 -13.43 14.46 7.03
N GLY A 37 -14.52 14.51 6.27
CA GLY A 37 -15.07 13.34 5.60
C GLY A 37 -14.11 12.75 4.56
N VAL A 38 -13.51 13.60 3.74
CA VAL A 38 -12.51 13.17 2.75
C VAL A 38 -11.25 12.65 3.43
N MET A 39 -10.76 13.32 4.48
CA MET A 39 -9.61 12.83 5.25
C MET A 39 -9.87 11.45 5.85
N ALA A 40 -11.03 11.22 6.46
CA ALA A 40 -11.38 9.92 7.02
C ALA A 40 -11.41 8.84 5.95
N LEU A 41 -12.05 9.10 4.80
CA LEU A 41 -12.15 8.15 3.70
C LEU A 41 -10.78 7.80 3.13
N VAL A 42 -9.92 8.80 2.89
CA VAL A 42 -8.53 8.57 2.43
C VAL A 42 -7.73 7.77 3.46
N THR A 43 -7.88 8.06 4.75
CA THR A 43 -7.16 7.35 5.81
C THR A 43 -7.55 5.87 5.86
N VAL A 44 -8.85 5.55 5.83
CA VAL A 44 -9.33 4.16 5.84
C VAL A 44 -8.82 3.41 4.61
N LEU A 45 -8.92 4.00 3.42
CA LEU A 45 -8.39 3.39 2.20
C LEU A 45 -6.88 3.18 2.29
N SER A 46 -6.14 4.14 2.83
CA SER A 46 -4.68 4.02 3.00
C SER A 46 -4.31 2.87 3.95
N VAL A 47 -5.07 2.68 5.03
CA VAL A 47 -4.85 1.58 5.98
C VAL A 47 -5.16 0.24 5.31
N MET A 48 -6.30 0.12 4.64
CA MET A 48 -6.69 -1.12 3.96
C MET A 48 -5.69 -1.51 2.86
N ASN A 49 -5.28 -0.55 2.02
CA ASN A 49 -4.31 -0.79 0.95
C ASN A 49 -2.94 -1.22 1.50
N GLY A 50 -2.49 -0.61 2.60
CA GLY A 50 -1.24 -1.02 3.26
C GLY A 50 -1.34 -2.42 3.84
N PHE A 51 -2.44 -2.70 4.54
CA PHE A 51 -2.68 -4.00 5.16
C PHE A 51 -2.82 -5.13 4.12
N GLU A 52 -3.53 -4.90 3.02
CA GLU A 52 -3.67 -5.88 1.93
C GLU A 52 -2.31 -6.29 1.38
N LYS A 53 -1.41 -5.32 1.16
CA LYS A 53 -0.04 -5.59 0.72
C LYS A 53 0.76 -6.40 1.73
N ASP A 54 0.63 -6.09 3.02
CA ASP A 54 1.30 -6.86 4.06
C ASP A 54 0.74 -8.28 4.15
N LEU A 55 -0.58 -8.45 4.01
CA LEU A 55 -1.21 -9.75 4.04
C LEU A 55 -0.81 -10.60 2.84
N GLU A 56 -0.82 -10.02 1.64
CA GLU A 56 -0.34 -10.65 0.41
C GLU A 56 1.12 -11.10 0.57
N ASN A 57 1.99 -10.22 1.05
CA ASN A 57 3.40 -10.54 1.25
C ASN A 57 3.63 -11.62 2.32
N ASN A 58 2.87 -11.62 3.41
CA ASN A 58 3.01 -12.63 4.45
C ASN A 58 2.47 -14.00 3.98
N ILE A 59 1.35 -14.03 3.25
CA ILE A 59 0.79 -15.27 2.72
C ILE A 59 1.68 -15.84 1.60
N LEU A 60 2.06 -15.01 0.61
CA LEU A 60 2.87 -15.46 -0.53
C LEU A 60 4.35 -15.63 -0.16
N GLY A 61 4.87 -14.89 0.82
CA GLY A 61 6.25 -14.96 1.27
C GLY A 61 6.58 -16.22 2.09
N LEU A 62 5.57 -16.85 2.69
CA LEU A 62 5.73 -18.09 3.45
C LEU A 62 5.58 -19.34 2.57
N MET A 63 4.98 -19.22 1.37
CA MET A 63 4.82 -20.35 0.47
C MET A 63 6.03 -20.49 -0.46
N PRO A 64 6.76 -21.62 -0.44
CA PRO A 64 7.80 -21.88 -1.42
C PRO A 64 7.16 -21.98 -2.81
N GLN A 65 7.55 -21.07 -3.71
CA GLN A 65 7.05 -21.01 -5.09
C GLN A 65 7.47 -22.23 -5.92
N ALA A 66 8.56 -22.89 -5.54
CA ALA A 66 9.03 -24.15 -6.10
C ALA A 66 9.67 -25.00 -5.00
N LEU A 67 9.40 -26.30 -5.00
CA LEU A 67 10.12 -27.29 -4.20
C LEU A 67 11.01 -28.14 -5.10
N VAL A 68 12.26 -28.31 -4.68
CA VAL A 68 13.17 -29.29 -5.26
C VAL A 68 13.21 -30.49 -4.32
N THR A 69 12.72 -31.64 -4.79
CA THR A 69 12.73 -32.90 -4.05
C THR A 69 13.17 -34.05 -4.95
N SER A 70 13.63 -35.15 -4.35
CA SER A 70 13.93 -36.39 -5.06
C SER A 70 12.75 -37.37 -4.97
N PRO A 71 12.68 -38.41 -5.83
CA PRO A 71 11.67 -39.46 -5.71
C PRO A 71 11.68 -40.16 -4.34
N GLN A 72 12.81 -40.13 -3.63
CA GLN A 72 13.01 -40.68 -2.29
C GLN A 72 12.75 -39.66 -1.16
N GLY A 73 12.26 -38.46 -1.49
CA GLY A 73 11.90 -37.41 -0.53
C GLY A 73 13.08 -36.67 0.11
N SER A 74 14.33 -37.00 -0.24
CA SER A 74 15.52 -36.36 0.31
C SER A 74 16.49 -35.92 -0.80
N VAL A 75 16.96 -34.68 -0.73
CA VAL A 75 17.95 -34.14 -1.67
C VAL A 75 19.31 -34.17 -0.99
N ASN A 76 20.30 -34.82 -1.61
CA ASN A 76 21.67 -34.79 -1.08
C ASN A 76 22.32 -33.42 -1.39
N PRO A 77 22.69 -32.62 -0.38
CA PRO A 77 23.29 -31.29 -0.58
C PRO A 77 24.64 -31.33 -1.33
N GLN A 78 25.31 -32.48 -1.35
CA GLN A 78 26.59 -32.67 -2.05
C GLN A 78 26.39 -32.85 -3.56
N GLN A 79 25.23 -33.39 -3.98
CA GLN A 79 24.89 -33.59 -5.40
C GLN A 79 24.20 -32.37 -6.00
N LEU A 80 23.41 -31.64 -5.19
CA LEU A 80 22.73 -30.41 -5.57
C LEU A 80 22.98 -29.32 -4.51
N PRO A 81 24.10 -28.58 -4.62
CA PRO A 81 24.38 -27.45 -3.77
C PRO A 81 23.34 -26.34 -3.99
N ALA A 82 22.85 -25.74 -2.92
CA ALA A 82 21.93 -24.60 -2.99
C ALA A 82 22.51 -23.44 -3.84
N SER A 83 23.84 -23.29 -3.87
CA SER A 83 24.56 -22.28 -4.64
C SER A 83 24.51 -22.47 -6.16
N GLU A 84 24.27 -23.68 -6.66
CA GLU A 84 24.08 -23.93 -8.10
C GLU A 84 22.69 -23.46 -8.53
N VAL A 85 21.67 -23.80 -7.73
CA VAL A 85 20.27 -23.43 -7.98
C VAL A 85 20.08 -21.92 -7.90
N GLN A 86 20.80 -21.25 -7.00
CA GLN A 86 20.74 -19.79 -6.82
C GLN A 86 21.31 -19.00 -8.02
N LYS A 87 22.07 -19.64 -8.91
CA LYS A 87 22.58 -19.01 -10.15
C LYS A 87 21.57 -19.01 -11.29
N LEU A 88 20.48 -19.76 -11.18
CA LEU A 88 19.45 -19.83 -12.23
C LEU A 88 18.69 -18.49 -12.32
N GLN A 89 18.41 -18.05 -13.54
CA GLN A 89 17.65 -16.81 -13.75
C GLN A 89 16.23 -16.95 -13.20
N GLY A 90 15.81 -15.99 -12.38
CA GLY A 90 14.50 -16.00 -11.71
C GLY A 90 14.50 -16.56 -10.29
N VAL A 91 15.62 -17.09 -9.78
CA VAL A 91 15.72 -17.57 -8.40
C VAL A 91 16.14 -16.43 -7.47
N THR A 92 15.18 -15.92 -6.69
CA THR A 92 15.43 -14.81 -5.73
C THR A 92 16.03 -15.32 -4.41
N ARG A 93 15.56 -16.46 -3.91
CA ARG A 93 15.99 -17.03 -2.62
C ARG A 93 15.90 -18.55 -2.65
N VAL A 94 16.90 -19.22 -2.09
CA VAL A 94 16.91 -20.67 -1.85
C VAL A 94 17.04 -20.88 -0.34
N ALA A 95 16.19 -21.73 0.23
CA ALA A 95 16.27 -22.11 1.64
C ALA A 95 16.13 -23.64 1.76
N PRO A 96 17.00 -24.31 2.53
CA PRO A 96 16.83 -25.73 2.81
C PRO A 96 15.59 -25.93 3.69
N LEU A 97 14.77 -26.91 3.34
CA LEU A 97 13.58 -27.29 4.08
C LEU A 97 13.81 -28.68 4.67
N THR A 98 13.63 -28.84 5.97
CA THR A 98 13.63 -30.13 6.66
C THR A 98 12.20 -30.42 7.11
N THR A 99 11.57 -31.42 6.51
CA THR A 99 10.28 -31.93 7.00
C THR A 99 10.59 -32.95 8.08
N GLY A 100 10.16 -32.68 9.32
CA GLY A 100 10.05 -33.72 10.34
C GLY A 100 8.71 -34.42 10.16
N ASP A 101 8.73 -35.74 10.12
CA ASP A 101 7.51 -36.55 10.24
C ASP A 101 6.90 -36.43 11.65
#